data_AF-A0A670Z4J2-F1
#
_entry.id   AF-A0A670Z4J2-F1
#
_cell.length_a   1.000
_cell.length_b   1.000
_cell.length_c   1.000
_cell.angle_alpha   90.00
_cell.angle_beta   90.00
_cell.angle_gamma   90.00
#
_symmetry.space_group_name_H-M   'P 1'
#
loop_
_entity.id
_entity.type
_entity.pdbx_description
1 polymer ?
#
loop_
_entity_poly.entity_id
_entity_poly.type
_entity_poly.pdbx_seq_one_letter_code
_entity_poly.pdbx_strand_id
1 'polypeptide(L)'
;MGIGSASPPPFSPPGERGVTLSAGQKQRVAIARALIKNPKILILDEATSALDAESEHVVQEALNRAAAGRTVLVIAHRLSTVKDASVIVVLSKGRVAEVSVPKETTPPEMVFSKLY
;
A
#
# COMPACT_ATOMS: atom_id res chain seq x y z
N MET A 1 -40.26 -23.03 26.05
CA MET A 1 -40.08 -21.86 25.17
C MET A 1 -38.83 -21.14 25.65
N GLY A 2 -37.66 -21.48 25.09
CA GLY A 2 -36.38 -20.94 25.52
C GLY A 2 -35.57 -20.57 24.30
N ILE A 3 -35.50 -19.28 24.00
CA ILE A 3 -34.66 -18.77 22.93
C ILE A 3 -33.20 -18.81 23.42
N GLY A 4 -32.43 -19.77 22.93
CA GLY A 4 -31.01 -19.87 23.20
C GLY A 4 -30.30 -18.64 22.64
N SER A 5 -29.65 -17.88 23.53
CA SER A 5 -28.72 -16.81 23.18
C SER A 5 -27.50 -17.42 22.49
N ALA A 6 -27.54 -17.52 21.16
CA ALA A 6 -26.38 -17.91 20.38
C ALA A 6 -25.31 -16.83 20.51
N SER A 7 -24.13 -17.19 21.03
CA SER A 7 -22.95 -16.33 21.00
C SER A 7 -22.66 -15.88 19.56
N PRO A 8 -22.33 -14.60 19.32
CA PRO A 8 -22.04 -14.14 17.98
C PRO A 8 -20.82 -14.87 17.41
N PRO A 9 -20.81 -15.16 16.09
CA PRO A 9 -19.64 -15.75 15.44
C PRO A 9 -18.44 -14.81 15.58
N PRO A 10 -17.21 -15.35 15.61
CA PRO A 10 -16.00 -14.56 15.86
C PRO A 10 -15.75 -13.48 14.80
N PHE A 11 -16.39 -13.57 13.62
CA PHE A 11 -16.32 -12.56 12.57
C PHE A 11 -17.70 -12.37 11.94
N SER A 12 -18.17 -11.12 11.87
CA SER A 12 -19.39 -10.75 11.14
C SER A 12 -19.01 -10.15 9.77
N PRO A 13 -19.70 -10.51 8.67
CA PRO A 13 -19.50 -9.88 7.37
C PRO A 13 -19.77 -8.37 7.45
N PRO A 14 -18.88 -7.51 6.90
CA PRO A 14 -19.15 -6.09 6.80
C PRO A 14 -20.44 -5.83 6.00
N GLY A 15 -21.39 -5.07 6.57
CA GLY A 15 -22.62 -4.65 5.89
C GLY A 15 -23.92 -5.34 6.30
N GLU A 16 -23.89 -6.54 6.92
CA GLU A 16 -25.14 -7.25 7.29
C GLU A 16 -25.83 -6.70 8.55
N ARG A 17 -25.14 -5.88 9.34
CA ARG A 17 -25.69 -5.25 10.57
C ARG A 17 -25.33 -3.76 10.72
N GLY A 18 -25.05 -3.07 9.61
CA GLY A 18 -24.73 -1.64 9.62
C GLY A 18 -23.31 -1.26 10.02
N VAL A 19 -22.41 -2.24 10.28
CA VAL A 19 -20.99 -1.96 10.51
C VAL A 19 -20.29 -1.85 9.16
N THR A 20 -20.13 -0.61 8.68
CA THR A 20 -19.34 -0.30 7.47
C THR A 20 -17.89 -0.08 7.86
N LEU A 21 -16.96 -0.74 7.16
CA LEU A 21 -15.53 -0.48 7.33
C LEU A 21 -15.20 0.92 6.82
N SER A 22 -14.33 1.64 7.56
CA SER A 22 -13.72 2.88 7.06
C SER A 22 -12.88 2.61 5.81
N ALA A 23 -12.55 3.64 5.04
CA ALA A 23 -11.69 3.52 3.87
C ALA A 23 -10.35 2.84 4.23
N GLY A 24 -9.70 3.27 5.31
CA GLY A 24 -8.45 2.68 5.80
C GLY A 24 -8.60 1.23 6.26
N GLN A 25 -9.72 0.85 6.89
CA GLN A 25 -9.99 -0.54 7.25
C GLN A 25 -10.18 -1.42 6.01
N LYS A 26 -10.91 -0.95 4.99
CA LYS A 26 -11.04 -1.67 3.70
C LYS A 26 -9.69 -1.85 3.03
N GLN A 27 -8.83 -0.84 3.08
CA GLN A 27 -7.47 -0.89 2.54
C GLN A 27 -6.61 -1.94 3.24
N ARG A 28 -6.63 -1.99 4.58
CA ARG A 28 -5.92 -3.01 5.37
C ARG A 28 -6.38 -4.43 5.02
N VAL A 29 -7.70 -4.66 4.86
CA VAL A 29 -8.24 -5.96 4.43
C VAL A 29 -7.79 -6.32 3.00
N ALA A 30 -7.77 -5.34 2.09
CA ALA A 30 -7.30 -5.57 0.73
C ALA A 30 -5.81 -5.94 0.69
N ILE A 31 -4.98 -5.25 1.48
CA ILE A 31 -3.55 -5.55 1.64
C ILE A 31 -3.39 -6.97 2.20
N ALA A 32 -4.04 -7.28 3.33
CA ALA A 32 -3.97 -8.61 3.93
C ALA A 32 -4.35 -9.73 2.93
N ARG A 33 -5.41 -9.52 2.15
CA ARG A 33 -5.84 -10.46 1.10
C ARG A 33 -4.80 -10.63 0.00
N ALA A 34 -4.12 -9.55 -0.41
CA ALA A 34 -3.04 -9.62 -1.39
C ALA A 34 -1.84 -10.42 -0.84
N LEU A 35 -1.51 -10.24 0.44
CA LEU A 35 -0.39 -10.92 1.09
C LEU A 35 -0.63 -12.41 1.34
N ILE A 36 -1.85 -12.80 1.74
CA ILE A 36 -2.21 -14.21 2.01
C ILE A 36 -2.01 -15.09 0.78
N LYS A 37 -2.21 -14.55 -0.43
CA LYS A 37 -1.98 -15.29 -1.68
C LYS A 37 -0.51 -15.58 -1.99
N ASN A 38 0.42 -15.00 -1.23
CA ASN A 38 1.86 -15.10 -1.43
C ASN A 38 2.29 -14.90 -2.90
N PRO A 39 1.92 -13.78 -3.54
CA PRO A 39 2.22 -13.58 -4.95
C PRO A 39 3.72 -13.37 -5.18
N LYS A 40 4.23 -13.78 -6.35
CA LYS A 40 5.61 -13.49 -6.77
C LYS A 40 5.81 -12.01 -7.14
N ILE A 41 4.74 -11.37 -7.63
CA ILE A 41 4.72 -9.98 -8.06
C ILE A 41 3.63 -9.26 -7.27
N LEU A 42 4.00 -8.19 -6.57
CA LEU A 42 3.09 -7.33 -5.82
C LEU A 42 2.96 -5.99 -6.53
N ILE A 43 1.73 -5.58 -6.83
CA ILE A 43 1.45 -4.25 -7.40
C ILE A 43 0.68 -3.45 -6.35
N LEU A 44 1.20 -2.28 -6.01
CA LEU A 44 0.67 -1.40 -4.98
C LEU A 44 0.34 -0.06 -5.62
N ASP A 45 -0.94 0.26 -5.73
CA ASP A 45 -1.42 1.54 -6.24
C ASP A 45 -1.85 2.41 -5.06
N GLU A 46 -1.07 3.45 -4.75
CA GLU A 46 -1.36 4.41 -3.67
C GLU A 46 -1.80 3.76 -2.34
N ALA A 47 -1.13 2.67 -1.93
CA ALA A 47 -1.58 1.79 -0.85
C ALA A 47 -1.61 2.44 0.57
N THR A 48 -1.27 3.73 0.70
CA THR A 48 -1.29 4.50 1.95
C THR A 48 -2.09 5.81 1.88
N SER A 49 -2.73 6.14 0.75
CA SER A 49 -3.36 7.47 0.56
C SER A 49 -4.59 7.73 1.43
N ALA A 50 -5.26 6.68 1.93
CA ALA A 50 -6.48 6.79 2.75
C ALA A 50 -6.25 6.55 4.26
N LEU A 51 -5.01 6.65 4.74
CA LEU A 51 -4.61 6.38 6.13
C LEU A 51 -4.15 7.67 6.84
N ASP A 52 -4.45 7.76 8.14
CA ASP A 52 -3.80 8.72 9.04
C ASP A 52 -2.30 8.37 9.24
N ALA A 53 -1.51 9.33 9.72
CA ALA A 53 -0.04 9.20 9.78
C ALA A 53 0.44 8.03 10.66
N GLU A 54 -0.27 7.70 11.74
CA GLU A 54 0.07 6.57 12.61
C GLU A 54 -0.25 5.24 11.91
N SER A 55 -1.46 5.15 11.35
CA SER A 55 -1.90 4.01 10.53
C SER A 55 -0.99 3.75 9.33
N GLU A 56 -0.48 4.81 8.71
CA GLU A 56 0.39 4.73 7.55
C GLU A 56 1.72 4.07 7.88
N HIS A 57 2.34 4.40 9.02
CA HIS A 57 3.60 3.81 9.43
C HIS A 57 3.46 2.28 9.60
N VAL A 58 2.41 1.84 10.29
CA VAL A 58 2.12 0.42 10.51
C VAL A 58 1.89 -0.33 9.19
N VAL A 59 1.16 0.29 8.26
CA VAL A 59 0.90 -0.30 6.95
C VAL A 59 2.16 -0.34 6.10
N GLN A 60 2.99 0.70 6.14
CA GLN A 60 4.26 0.75 5.40
C GLN A 60 5.22 -0.35 5.89
N GLU A 61 5.33 -0.58 7.21
CA GLU A 61 6.13 -1.69 7.72
C GLU A 61 5.63 -3.06 7.24
N ALA A 62 4.31 -3.25 7.24
CA ALA A 62 3.71 -4.49 6.76
C ALA A 62 3.97 -4.71 5.26
N LEU A 63 3.90 -3.64 4.46
CA LEU A 63 4.25 -3.66 3.04
C LEU A 63 5.74 -3.92 2.82
N ASN A 64 6.63 -3.37 3.64
CA ASN A 64 8.07 -3.61 3.56
C ASN A 64 8.39 -5.09 3.86
N ARG A 65 7.79 -5.67 4.92
CA ARG A 65 7.91 -7.11 5.21
C ARG A 65 7.34 -7.98 4.09
N ALA A 66 6.25 -7.55 3.49
CA ALA A 66 5.66 -8.21 2.34
C ALA A 66 6.50 -8.07 1.07
N ALA A 67 7.24 -6.99 0.89
CA ALA A 67 8.08 -6.78 -0.28
C ALA A 67 9.32 -7.69 -0.27
N ALA A 68 9.80 -8.09 0.90
CA ALA A 68 10.99 -8.91 1.05
C ALA A 68 10.90 -10.21 0.22
N GLY A 69 11.89 -10.40 -0.66
CA GLY A 69 11.98 -11.58 -1.54
C GLY A 69 10.97 -11.61 -2.69
N ARG A 70 10.31 -10.49 -3.01
CA ARG A 70 9.31 -10.38 -4.09
C ARG A 70 9.65 -9.25 -5.05
N THR A 71 9.15 -9.36 -6.28
CA THR A 71 9.14 -8.21 -7.19
C THR A 71 7.98 -7.30 -6.81
N VAL A 72 8.26 -6.03 -6.53
CA VAL A 72 7.23 -5.05 -6.14
C VAL A 72 7.23 -3.89 -7.13
N LEU A 73 6.04 -3.58 -7.66
CA LEU A 73 5.77 -2.37 -8.43
C LEU A 73 4.87 -1.47 -7.58
N VAL A 74 5.36 -0.29 -7.21
CA VAL A 74 4.59 0.68 -6.43
C VAL A 74 4.38 1.95 -7.23
N ILE A 75 3.14 2.44 -7.21
CA ILE A 75 2.78 3.78 -7.66
C ILE A 75 2.75 4.64 -6.40
N ALA A 76 3.64 5.62 -6.33
CA ALA A 76 3.85 6.42 -5.13
C ALA A 76 3.74 7.91 -5.43
N HIS A 77 2.96 8.60 -4.60
CA HIS A 77 2.87 10.06 -4.54
C HIS A 77 3.67 10.65 -3.38
N ARG A 78 4.34 9.80 -2.59
CA ARG A 78 5.13 10.18 -1.43
C ARG A 78 6.58 9.79 -1.62
N LEU A 79 7.47 10.73 -1.31
CA LEU A 79 8.91 10.54 -1.44
C LEU A 79 9.44 9.41 -0.54
N SER A 80 8.84 9.23 0.64
CA SER A 80 9.22 8.16 1.59
C SER A 80 9.11 6.76 0.99
N THR A 81 8.09 6.51 0.15
CA THR A 81 7.90 5.20 -0.52
C THR A 81 8.87 5.00 -1.68
N VAL A 82 9.35 6.08 -2.30
CA VAL A 82 10.22 6.03 -3.48
C VAL A 82 11.70 5.88 -3.11
N LYS A 83 12.12 6.40 -1.95
CA LYS A 83 13.53 6.36 -1.50
C LYS A 83 14.11 4.95 -1.40
N ASP A 84 13.29 3.98 -0.99
CA ASP A 84 13.72 2.60 -0.78
C ASP A 84 13.61 1.72 -2.05
N ALA A 85 13.21 2.30 -3.19
CA ALA A 85 13.01 1.56 -4.43
C ALA A 85 14.35 1.08 -5.03
N SER A 86 14.36 -0.05 -5.71
CA SER A 86 15.56 -0.45 -6.48
C SER A 86 15.69 0.35 -7.78
N VAL A 87 14.56 0.73 -8.37
CA VAL A 87 14.47 1.50 -9.62
C VAL A 87 13.27 2.45 -9.51
N ILE A 88 13.48 3.70 -9.90
CA ILE A 88 12.45 4.72 -10.05
C ILE A 88 12.17 4.92 -11.53
N VAL A 89 10.90 4.92 -11.90
CA VAL A 89 10.44 5.25 -13.26
C VAL A 89 9.52 6.45 -13.17
N VAL A 90 9.90 7.56 -13.82
CA VAL A 90 9.07 8.76 -13.90
C VAL A 90 8.27 8.73 -15.19
N LEU A 91 6.95 8.82 -15.07
CA LEU A 91 6.03 8.92 -16.21
C LEU A 91 5.62 10.38 -16.42
N SER A 92 5.67 10.85 -17.66
CA SER A 92 5.17 12.17 -18.05
C SER A 92 4.48 12.08 -19.41
N LYS A 93 3.26 12.65 -19.51
CA LYS A 93 2.44 12.65 -20.74
C LYS A 93 2.31 11.26 -21.39
N GLY A 94 2.11 10.24 -20.56
CA GLY A 94 1.94 8.84 -21.01
C GLY A 94 3.22 8.16 -21.52
N ARG A 95 4.41 8.76 -21.31
CA ARG A 95 5.70 8.19 -21.69
C ARG A 95 6.65 8.11 -20.50
N VAL A 96 7.60 7.20 -20.57
CA VAL A 96 8.74 7.15 -19.64
C VAL A 96 9.60 8.38 -19.89
N ALA A 97 9.62 9.28 -18.92
CA ALA A 97 10.47 10.47 -18.95
C ALA A 97 11.85 10.18 -18.37
N GLU A 98 11.94 9.29 -17.39
CA GLU A 98 13.18 8.96 -16.71
C GLU A 98 13.15 7.54 -16.11
N VAL A 99 14.30 6.88 -16.09
CA VAL A 99 14.57 5.66 -15.32
C VAL A 99 15.86 5.86 -14.55
N SER A 100 15.82 5.72 -13.24
CA SER A 100 16.96 5.95 -12.36
C SER A 100 16.99 4.97 -11.19
N VAL A 101 18.15 4.84 -10.57
CA VAL A 101 18.31 4.13 -9.28
C VAL A 101 18.42 5.20 -8.20
N PRO A 102 17.83 5.03 -7.00
CA PRO A 102 18.04 5.99 -5.92
C PRO A 102 19.54 6.05 -5.59
N LYS A 103 20.16 7.19 -5.83
CA LYS A 103 21.48 7.52 -5.29
C LYS A 103 21.27 8.38 -4.05
N GLU A 104 22.14 8.19 -3.06
CA GLU A 104 22.15 8.95 -1.79
C GLU A 104 22.18 10.48 -2.00
N THR A 105 22.66 10.91 -3.17
CA THR A 105 22.59 12.27 -3.69
C THR A 105 21.90 12.26 -5.05
N THR A 106 20.65 12.71 -5.08
CA THR A 106 19.91 12.95 -6.33
C THR A 106 20.40 14.28 -6.93
N PRO A 107 21.01 14.30 -8.12
CA PRO A 107 21.37 15.56 -8.75
C PRO A 107 20.13 16.44 -9.00
N PRO A 108 20.22 17.76 -8.78
CA PRO A 108 19.07 18.68 -8.82
C PRO A 108 18.39 18.78 -10.20
N GLU A 109 19.02 18.27 -11.26
CA GLU A 109 18.50 18.28 -12.62
C GLU A 109 17.57 17.11 -12.99
N MET A 110 17.39 16.12 -12.11
CA MET A 110 16.49 14.99 -12.39
C MET A 110 15.03 15.44 -12.49
N VAL A 111 14.24 14.84 -13.40
CA VAL A 111 12.80 15.13 -13.49
C VAL A 111 12.12 14.80 -12.16
N PHE A 112 12.63 13.77 -11.48
CA PHE A 112 12.23 13.39 -10.14
C PHE A 112 12.40 14.50 -9.08
N SER A 113 13.49 15.29 -9.11
CA SER A 113 13.71 16.36 -8.12
C SER A 113 12.79 17.56 -8.32
N LYS A 114 12.11 17.67 -9.48
CA LYS A 114 11.11 18.71 -9.77
C LYS A 114 9.68 18.31 -9.42
N LEU A 115 9.45 17.06 -9.04
CA LEU A 115 8.15 16.54 -8.61
C LEU A 115 7.90 16.76 -7.11
N TYR A 116 8.89 17.28 -6.38
CA TYR A 116 8.83 17.57 -4.94
C TYR A 116 9.44 18.94 -4.63
#